data_AF-A0A813JBV2-F1
#
_entry.id   AF-A0A813JBV2-F1
#
_cell.length_a   1.000
_cell.length_b   1.000
_cell.length_c   1.000
_cell.angle_alpha   90.00
_cell.angle_beta   90.00
_cell.angle_gamma   90.00
#
_symmetry.space_group_name_H-M   'P 1'
#
loop_
_entity.id
_entity.type
_entity.pdbx_description
1 polymer ?
#
loop_
_entity_poly.entity_id
_entity_poly.type
_entity_poly.pdbx_seq_one_letter_code
_entity_poly.pdbx_strand_id
1 'polypeptide(L)'
;MLGLMGFWMLGERLRGVRTMENTMMTQLQMLIGEFIRADGSEHLNGELNVMYWIYASTFLACMVFLLLNFLLAITVDSFVAVKKNNDEKDTVRDFPADIVHVLVGAARAKHYGWPSHNDLLLFLDCVDREGQTRSTERKSIISKMKEEKSSSKWTFLPEKLLQASTEMSEDRLASMLYHYSSIFESLVQIRQDE
;
A
#
# COMPACT_ATOMS: atom_id res chain seq x y z
N MET A 1 -0.62 26.10 -24.57
CA MET A 1 -0.69 27.48 -25.13
C MET A 1 0.69 28.03 -25.48
N LEU A 2 1.66 28.05 -24.56
CA LEU A 2 3.02 28.54 -24.85
C LEU A 2 3.69 27.80 -26.02
N GLY A 3 3.50 26.48 -26.16
CA GLY A 3 4.05 25.72 -27.30
C GLY A 3 3.49 26.14 -28.65
N LEU A 4 2.19 26.38 -28.72
CA LEU A 4 1.55 26.87 -29.93
C LEU A 4 2.04 28.29 -30.28
N MET A 5 2.19 29.14 -29.27
CA MET A 5 2.73 30.49 -29.44
C MET A 5 4.18 30.45 -29.93
N GLY A 6 5.04 29.62 -29.33
CA GLY A 6 6.43 29.43 -29.76
C GLY A 6 6.52 28.90 -31.20
N PHE A 7 5.70 27.90 -31.54
CA PHE A 7 5.60 27.38 -32.91
C PHE A 7 5.21 28.47 -33.91
N TRP A 8 4.16 29.24 -33.62
CA TRP A 8 3.66 30.26 -34.55
C TRP A 8 4.63 31.46 -34.67
N MET A 9 5.30 31.79 -33.58
CA MET A 9 6.18 32.96 -33.47
C MET A 9 7.60 32.71 -34.02
N LEU A 10 8.11 31.49 -33.88
CA LEU A 10 9.51 31.16 -34.12
C LEU A 10 9.70 30.02 -35.15
N GLY A 11 8.62 29.32 -35.52
CA GLY A 11 8.66 28.10 -36.35
C GLY A 11 9.21 28.31 -37.76
N GLU A 12 9.10 29.50 -38.32
CA GLU A 12 9.68 29.82 -39.63
C GLU A 12 11.21 29.98 -39.59
N ARG A 13 11.78 30.31 -38.42
CA ARG A 13 13.18 30.74 -38.29
C ARG A 13 14.06 29.74 -37.55
N LEU A 14 13.48 28.99 -36.61
CA LEU A 14 14.20 28.03 -35.78
C LEU A 14 13.82 26.60 -36.19
N ARG A 15 14.82 25.79 -36.55
CA ARG A 15 14.59 24.40 -36.97
C ARG A 15 13.96 23.54 -35.88
N GLY A 16 14.32 23.79 -34.62
CA GLY A 16 13.79 23.06 -33.46
C GLY A 16 12.31 23.28 -33.18
N VAL A 17 11.72 24.39 -33.66
CA VAL A 17 10.30 24.72 -33.47
C VAL A 17 9.51 24.74 -34.78
N ARG A 18 10.07 24.15 -35.84
CA ARG A 18 9.46 24.15 -37.18
C ARG A 18 8.20 23.29 -37.28
N THR A 19 8.07 22.26 -36.44
CA THR A 19 6.87 21.43 -36.32
C THR A 19 6.34 21.53 -34.89
N MET A 20 5.03 21.33 -34.73
CA MET A 20 4.41 21.34 -33.40
C MET A 20 5.00 20.24 -32.50
N GLU A 21 5.27 19.07 -33.06
CA GLU A 21 5.93 17.96 -32.37
C GLU A 21 7.33 18.33 -31.86
N ASN A 22 8.17 18.89 -32.74
CA ASN A 22 9.51 19.33 -32.34
C ASN A 22 9.44 20.47 -31.32
N THR A 23 8.43 21.33 -31.41
CA THR A 23 8.21 22.41 -30.44
C THR A 23 7.86 21.85 -29.06
N MET A 24 6.98 20.85 -29.00
CA MET A 24 6.66 20.13 -27.76
C MET A 24 7.88 19.44 -27.18
N MET A 25 8.68 18.74 -28.01
CA MET A 25 9.91 18.09 -27.57
C MET A 25 10.95 19.09 -27.07
N THR A 26 11.12 20.21 -27.77
CA THR A 26 12.03 21.30 -27.36
C THR A 26 11.56 21.93 -26.04
N GLN A 27 10.25 22.08 -25.83
CA GLN A 27 9.72 22.54 -24.54
C GLN A 27 9.97 21.56 -23.40
N LEU A 28 9.88 20.27 -23.68
CA LEU A 28 10.21 19.23 -22.69
C LEU A 28 11.70 19.24 -22.34
N GLN A 29 12.58 19.40 -23.33
CA GLN A 29 14.02 19.56 -23.10
C GLN A 29 14.35 20.85 -22.33
N MET A 30 13.65 21.96 -22.63
CA MET A 30 13.74 23.20 -21.84
C MET A 30 13.28 22.98 -20.39
N LEU A 31 12.25 22.17 -20.15
CA LEU A 31 11.76 21.83 -18.81
C LEU A 31 12.79 21.00 -18.02
N ILE A 32 13.46 20.06 -18.68
CA ILE A 32 14.52 19.22 -18.09
C ILE A 32 15.79 20.04 -17.81
N GLY A 33 15.91 21.22 -18.42
CA GLY A 33 17.09 22.10 -18.29
C GLY A 33 18.25 21.69 -19.18
N GLU A 34 18.02 20.77 -20.13
CA GLU A 34 19.04 20.30 -21.07
C GLU A 34 19.48 21.42 -22.02
N PHE A 35 18.56 22.32 -22.38
CA PHE A 35 18.85 23.36 -23.36
C PHE A 35 17.94 24.59 -23.20
N ILE A 36 18.53 25.79 -23.05
CA ILE A 36 17.79 27.07 -23.06
C ILE A 36 17.91 27.77 -24.42
N ARG A 37 18.88 27.39 -25.27
CA ARG A 37 19.19 28.08 -26.53
C ARG A 37 18.93 27.21 -27.76
N ALA A 38 17.72 27.16 -28.28
CA ALA A 38 17.39 26.37 -29.46
C ALA A 38 18.41 26.53 -30.62
N ASP A 39 18.70 25.43 -31.33
CA ASP A 39 19.65 25.43 -32.44
C ASP A 39 19.27 26.46 -33.51
N GLY A 40 20.19 27.37 -33.79
CA GLY A 40 19.97 28.51 -34.69
C GLY A 40 19.57 29.82 -33.98
N SER A 41 19.42 29.81 -32.65
CA SER A 41 19.08 31.03 -31.89
C SER A 41 20.16 32.12 -31.98
N GLU A 42 21.41 31.72 -32.21
CA GLU A 42 22.55 32.63 -32.38
C GLU A 42 22.48 33.49 -33.66
N HIS A 43 21.65 33.08 -34.63
CA HIS A 43 21.48 33.77 -35.91
C HIS A 43 20.27 34.73 -35.89
N LEU A 44 19.55 34.82 -34.77
CA LEU A 44 18.43 35.75 -34.59
C LEU A 44 18.98 37.15 -34.31
N ASN A 45 18.82 38.07 -35.27
CA ASN A 45 19.24 39.47 -35.11
C ASN A 45 18.11 40.34 -34.55
N GLY A 46 18.47 41.31 -33.69
CA GLY A 46 17.63 42.41 -33.26
C GLY A 46 16.40 42.02 -32.42
N GLU A 47 15.23 42.45 -32.87
CA GLU A 47 13.95 42.34 -32.16
C GLU A 47 13.53 40.89 -31.86
N LEU A 48 13.80 39.97 -32.78
CA LEU A 48 13.44 38.55 -32.62
C LEU A 48 14.22 37.86 -31.50
N ASN A 49 15.46 38.29 -31.25
CA ASN A 49 16.24 37.75 -30.13
C ASN A 49 15.65 38.18 -28.79
N VAL A 50 15.22 39.44 -28.66
CA VAL A 50 14.55 39.94 -27.46
C VAL A 50 13.24 39.18 -27.22
N MET A 51 12.45 38.97 -28.28
CA MET A 51 11.19 38.23 -28.20
C MET A 51 11.40 36.76 -27.81
N TYR A 52 12.46 36.13 -28.32
CA TYR A 52 12.88 34.78 -27.90
C TYR A 52 13.20 34.72 -26.41
N TRP A 53 14.00 35.66 -25.89
CA TRP A 53 14.38 35.68 -24.49
C TRP A 53 13.19 35.93 -23.55
N ILE A 54 12.27 36.82 -23.92
CA ILE A 54 11.03 37.05 -23.17
C ILE A 54 10.18 35.78 -23.14
N TYR A 55 10.05 35.09 -24.28
CA TYR A 55 9.32 33.83 -24.36
C TYR A 55 9.99 32.75 -23.48
N ALA A 56 11.30 32.57 -23.60
CA ALA A 56 12.06 31.58 -22.83
C ALA A 56 12.00 31.86 -21.33
N SER A 57 12.16 33.13 -20.90
CA SER A 57 12.07 33.51 -19.50
C SER A 57 10.66 33.32 -18.93
N THR A 58 9.63 33.66 -19.72
CA THR A 58 8.23 33.48 -19.30
C THR A 58 7.88 31.99 -19.20
N PHE A 59 8.32 31.18 -20.16
CA PHE A 59 8.16 29.72 -20.11
C PHE A 59 8.84 29.13 -18.88
N LEU A 60 10.10 29.51 -18.63
CA LEU A 60 10.85 29.05 -17.46
C LEU A 60 10.15 29.46 -16.17
N ALA A 61 9.70 30.71 -16.06
CA ALA A 61 9.01 31.22 -14.89
C ALA A 61 7.69 30.47 -14.63
N CYS A 62 6.87 30.26 -15.65
CA CYS A 62 5.64 29.50 -15.52
C CYS A 62 5.88 28.03 -15.15
N MET A 63 6.83 27.36 -15.82
CA MET A 63 7.07 25.93 -15.59
C MET A 63 7.72 25.66 -14.24
N VAL A 64 8.76 26.41 -13.88
CA VAL A 64 9.52 26.18 -12.64
C VAL A 64 8.77 26.76 -11.43
N PHE A 65 8.29 27.99 -11.49
CA PHE A 65 7.68 28.61 -10.30
C PHE A 65 6.22 28.25 -10.10
N LEU A 66 5.44 28.04 -11.16
CA LEU A 66 4.02 27.72 -11.00
C LEU A 66 3.80 26.22 -11.05
N LEU A 67 4.15 25.55 -12.16
CA LEU A 67 3.81 24.13 -12.33
C LEU A 67 4.57 23.23 -11.35
N LEU A 68 5.89 23.41 -11.20
CA LEU A 68 6.67 22.53 -10.33
C LEU A 68 6.30 22.71 -8.85
N ASN A 69 6.13 23.96 -8.40
CA ASN A 69 5.69 24.22 -7.02
C ASN A 69 4.26 23.74 -6.76
N PHE A 70 3.36 23.86 -7.74
CA PHE A 70 1.99 23.37 -7.62
C PHE A 70 1.94 21.84 -7.60
N LEU A 71 2.71 21.17 -8.47
CA LEU A 71 2.82 19.72 -8.47
C LEU A 71 3.42 19.20 -7.16
N LEU A 72 4.43 19.89 -6.62
CA LEU A 72 5.02 19.57 -5.31
C LEU A 72 3.96 19.74 -4.21
N ALA A 73 3.20 20.83 -4.22
CA ALA A 73 2.16 21.07 -3.22
C ALA A 73 1.09 19.96 -3.23
N ILE A 74 0.59 19.56 -4.40
CA ILE A 74 -0.37 18.43 -4.51
C ILE A 74 0.27 17.11 -4.05
N THR A 75 1.51 16.85 -4.44
CA THR A 75 2.19 15.61 -4.06
C THR A 75 2.40 15.54 -2.55
N VAL A 76 2.78 16.65 -1.93
CA VAL A 76 2.95 16.76 -0.48
C VAL A 76 1.60 16.62 0.23
N ASP A 77 0.55 17.26 -0.26
CA ASP A 77 -0.80 17.16 0.34
C ASP A 77 -1.33 15.71 0.32
N SER A 78 -1.23 15.04 -0.83
CA SER A 78 -1.61 13.64 -0.95
C SER A 78 -0.75 12.70 -0.09
N PHE A 79 0.56 12.95 -0.01
CA PHE A 79 1.45 12.20 0.87
C PHE A 79 1.10 12.38 2.35
N VAL A 80 0.83 13.61 2.79
CA VAL A 80 0.42 13.90 4.17
C VAL A 80 -0.92 13.22 4.49
N ALA A 81 -1.89 13.25 3.58
CA ALA A 81 -3.17 12.57 3.75
C ALA A 81 -3.00 11.04 3.89
N VAL A 82 -2.19 10.42 3.03
CA VAL A 82 -1.91 8.98 3.10
C VAL A 82 -1.15 8.63 4.38
N LYS A 83 -0.14 9.43 4.74
CA LYS A 83 0.62 9.22 5.97
C LYS A 83 -0.30 9.29 7.19
N LYS A 84 -1.15 10.30 7.29
CA LYS A 84 -2.11 10.44 8.40
C LYS A 84 -3.06 9.24 8.47
N ASN A 85 -3.60 8.79 7.33
CA ASN A 85 -4.45 7.61 7.27
C ASN A 85 -3.72 6.31 7.64
N ASN A 86 -2.40 6.27 7.47
CA ASN A 86 -1.58 5.13 7.86
C ASN A 86 -1.20 5.19 9.34
N ASP A 87 -0.89 6.38 9.87
CA ASP A 87 -0.60 6.62 11.28
C ASP A 87 -1.85 6.39 12.16
N GLU A 88 -3.06 6.63 11.64
CA GLU A 88 -4.33 6.29 12.33
C GLU A 88 -4.62 4.79 12.34
N LYS A 89 -3.98 4.01 11.46
CA LYS A 89 -4.10 2.55 11.43
C LYS A 89 -3.00 1.94 12.29
N ASP A 90 -3.28 1.82 13.60
CA ASP A 90 -2.47 1.11 14.60
C ASP A 90 -2.15 -0.36 14.24
N THR A 91 -2.73 -0.87 13.14
CA THR A 91 -2.48 -2.20 12.59
C THR A 91 -1.17 -2.34 11.83
N VAL A 92 -0.55 -1.25 11.38
CA VAL A 92 0.73 -1.31 10.64
C VAL A 92 1.89 -1.11 11.61
N ARG A 93 2.46 -2.22 12.09
CA ARG A 93 3.70 -2.19 12.87
C ARG A 93 4.92 -2.19 11.95
N ASP A 94 6.06 -1.81 12.50
CA ASP A 94 7.32 -1.93 11.80
C ASP A 94 7.57 -3.38 11.40
N PHE A 95 7.93 -3.63 10.14
CA PHE A 95 8.30 -4.95 9.61
C PHE A 95 9.21 -5.79 10.54
N PRO A 96 10.29 -5.26 11.14
CA PRO A 96 11.10 -6.02 12.09
C PRO A 96 10.33 -6.40 13.36
N ALA A 97 9.43 -5.56 13.85
CA ALA A 97 8.57 -5.90 14.98
C ALA A 97 7.62 -7.05 14.63
N ASP A 98 7.07 -7.05 13.41
CA ASP A 98 6.21 -8.13 12.92
C ASP A 98 6.95 -9.47 12.85
N ILE A 99 8.18 -9.50 12.35
CA ILE A 99 9.01 -10.72 12.34
C ILE A 99 9.20 -11.28 13.76
N VAL A 100 9.54 -10.41 14.72
CA VAL A 100 9.72 -10.82 16.12
C VAL A 100 8.41 -11.35 16.71
N HIS A 101 7.29 -10.69 16.43
CA HIS A 101 5.97 -11.14 16.90
C HIS A 101 5.59 -12.50 16.31
N VAL A 102 5.82 -12.73 15.02
CA VAL A 102 5.57 -14.02 14.36
C VAL A 102 6.46 -15.12 14.96
N LEU A 103 7.75 -14.86 15.17
CA LEU A 103 8.68 -15.84 15.77
C LEU A 103 8.32 -16.17 17.22
N VAL A 104 8.03 -15.15 18.04
CA VAL A 104 7.61 -15.35 19.45
C VAL A 104 6.25 -16.05 19.50
N GLY A 105 5.33 -15.68 18.62
CA GLY A 105 4.03 -16.33 18.46
C GLY A 105 4.18 -17.82 18.14
N ALA A 106 5.00 -18.16 17.14
CA ALA A 106 5.29 -19.54 16.78
C ALA A 106 5.97 -20.33 17.90
N ALA A 107 6.94 -19.72 18.61
CA ALA A 107 7.61 -20.34 19.74
C ALA A 107 6.64 -20.61 20.91
N ARG A 108 5.77 -19.63 21.23
CA ARG A 108 4.73 -19.80 22.25
C ARG A 108 3.70 -20.82 21.82
N ALA A 109 3.24 -20.80 20.57
CA ALA A 109 2.30 -21.78 20.05
C ALA A 109 2.83 -23.20 20.20
N LYS A 110 4.11 -23.42 19.87
CA LYS A 110 4.79 -24.70 20.07
C LYS A 110 4.93 -25.06 21.55
N HIS A 111 5.28 -24.10 22.41
CA HIS A 111 5.49 -24.34 23.83
C HIS A 111 4.17 -24.65 24.58
N TYR A 112 3.08 -23.96 24.24
CA TYR A 112 1.78 -24.13 24.88
C TYR A 112 0.91 -25.21 24.22
N GLY A 113 1.43 -25.90 23.19
CA GLY A 113 0.70 -26.95 22.48
C GLY A 113 -0.57 -26.43 21.81
N TRP A 114 -0.45 -25.29 21.12
CA TRP A 114 -1.58 -24.69 20.42
C TRP A 114 -2.15 -25.61 19.33
N PRO A 115 -3.48 -25.55 19.07
CA PRO A 115 -4.12 -26.34 18.03
C PRO A 115 -3.47 -26.17 16.67
N SER A 116 -3.42 -27.25 15.88
CA SER A 116 -3.14 -27.11 14.46
C SER A 116 -4.28 -26.34 13.78
N HIS A 117 -3.97 -25.63 12.69
CA HIS A 117 -4.94 -24.82 11.96
C HIS A 117 -6.19 -25.62 11.54
N ASN A 118 -6.00 -26.85 11.06
CA ASN A 118 -7.09 -27.73 10.64
C ASN A 118 -8.00 -28.13 11.80
N ASP A 119 -7.44 -28.33 12.99
CA ASP A 119 -8.23 -28.66 14.18
C ASP A 119 -9.06 -27.45 14.65
N LEU A 120 -8.51 -26.24 14.50
CA LEU A 120 -9.23 -25.02 14.83
C LEU A 120 -10.36 -24.74 13.82
N LEU A 121 -10.12 -24.95 12.53
CA LEU A 121 -11.16 -24.85 11.49
C LEU A 121 -12.27 -25.88 11.72
N LEU A 122 -11.93 -27.14 11.98
CA LEU A 122 -12.91 -28.18 12.33
C LEU A 122 -13.73 -27.79 13.56
N PHE A 123 -13.09 -27.19 14.56
CA PHE A 123 -13.78 -26.70 15.74
C PHE A 123 -14.76 -25.55 15.40
N LEU A 124 -14.32 -24.56 14.60
CA LEU A 124 -15.16 -23.44 14.18
C LEU A 124 -16.31 -23.89 13.29
N ASP A 125 -16.09 -24.80 12.33
CA ASP A 125 -17.12 -25.39 11.49
C ASP A 125 -18.15 -26.18 12.32
N CYS A 126 -17.71 -26.91 13.34
CA CYS A 126 -18.61 -27.56 14.29
C CYS A 126 -19.45 -26.54 15.06
N VAL A 127 -18.86 -25.45 15.53
CA VAL A 127 -19.56 -24.40 16.28
C VAL A 127 -20.54 -23.60 15.40
N ASP A 128 -20.19 -23.29 14.16
CA ASP A 128 -21.04 -22.55 13.22
C ASP A 128 -22.28 -23.37 12.84
N ARG A 129 -22.10 -24.67 12.55
CA ARG A 129 -23.21 -25.60 12.31
C ARG A 129 -24.11 -25.79 13.54
N GLU A 130 -23.55 -25.71 14.74
CA GLU A 130 -24.27 -25.87 16.01
C GLU A 130 -24.90 -24.57 16.52
N GLY A 131 -24.51 -23.39 16.04
CA GLY A 131 -25.16 -22.10 16.34
C GLY A 131 -26.65 -22.08 15.98
N GLN A 132 -27.10 -23.07 15.19
CA GLN A 132 -28.48 -23.28 14.78
C GLN A 132 -29.27 -24.28 15.64
N THR A 133 -28.64 -25.07 16.52
CA THR A 133 -29.29 -26.15 17.29
C THR A 133 -28.93 -26.17 18.78
N ARG A 134 -29.94 -26.43 19.61
CA ARG A 134 -29.98 -26.24 21.08
C ARG A 134 -28.78 -26.82 21.88
N SER A 135 -28.30 -25.98 22.81
CA SER A 135 -27.41 -26.16 24.00
C SER A 135 -27.16 -27.57 24.59
N THR A 136 -28.06 -28.54 24.45
CA THR A 136 -27.93 -29.89 25.02
C THR A 136 -27.05 -30.82 24.18
N GLU A 137 -26.97 -30.62 22.85
CA GLU A 137 -26.16 -31.47 21.95
C GLU A 137 -24.66 -31.15 22.01
N ARG A 138 -24.32 -29.90 22.34
CA ARG A 138 -22.94 -29.38 22.46
C ARG A 138 -22.06 -30.21 23.39
N LYS A 139 -22.63 -30.68 24.51
CA LYS A 139 -21.90 -31.48 25.51
C LYS A 139 -21.55 -32.88 25.00
N SER A 140 -22.38 -33.45 24.11
CA SER A 140 -22.18 -34.81 23.59
C SER A 140 -21.10 -34.88 22.51
N ILE A 141 -20.91 -33.79 21.76
CA ILE A 141 -19.89 -33.68 20.71
C ILE A 141 -18.52 -33.44 21.33
N ILE A 142 -18.45 -32.61 22.37
CA ILE A 142 -17.22 -32.42 23.16
C ILE A 142 -16.78 -33.77 23.77
N SER A 143 -17.70 -34.57 24.32
CA SER A 143 -17.34 -35.91 24.82
C SER A 143 -16.86 -36.86 23.73
N LYS A 144 -17.46 -36.81 22.52
CA LYS A 144 -17.01 -37.61 21.37
C LYS A 144 -15.61 -37.21 20.90
N MET A 145 -15.32 -35.91 20.81
CA MET A 145 -13.97 -35.42 20.51
C MET A 145 -12.95 -35.81 21.59
N LYS A 146 -13.38 -35.89 22.86
CA LYS A 146 -12.54 -36.33 23.98
C LYS A 146 -12.20 -37.82 23.91
N GLU A 147 -13.15 -38.66 23.49
CA GLU A 147 -12.95 -40.10 23.32
C GLU A 147 -12.10 -40.44 22.08
N GLU A 148 -12.35 -39.78 20.95
CA GLU A 148 -11.66 -40.06 19.69
C GLU A 148 -10.17 -39.62 19.72
N LYS A 149 -9.80 -38.67 20.58
CA LYS A 149 -8.45 -38.07 20.63
C LYS A 149 -7.63 -38.35 21.89
N SER A 150 -7.97 -39.38 22.67
CA SER A 150 -7.14 -39.94 23.78
C SER A 150 -5.69 -40.30 23.35
N SER A 151 -5.42 -40.39 22.04
CA SER A 151 -4.10 -40.65 21.46
C SER A 151 -3.22 -39.40 21.27
N SER A 152 -3.79 -38.19 21.18
CA SER A 152 -3.01 -36.96 20.91
C SER A 152 -2.90 -36.05 22.14
N LYS A 153 -1.67 -35.69 22.52
CA LYS A 153 -1.37 -34.85 23.69
C LYS A 153 -1.78 -33.39 23.47
N TRP A 154 -3.06 -33.08 23.62
CA TRP A 154 -3.53 -31.70 23.73
C TRP A 154 -3.36 -31.22 25.16
N THR A 155 -2.59 -30.15 25.37
CA THR A 155 -2.47 -29.53 26.70
C THR A 155 -3.44 -28.36 26.88
N PHE A 156 -3.94 -27.79 25.78
CA PHE A 156 -4.89 -26.67 25.79
C PHE A 156 -6.22 -27.09 25.14
N LEU A 157 -7.26 -27.27 25.97
CA LEU A 157 -8.59 -27.66 25.49
C LEU A 157 -9.35 -26.44 24.95
N PRO A 158 -10.06 -26.54 23.80
CA PRO A 158 -10.93 -25.49 23.26
C PRO A 158 -12.00 -25.00 24.25
N GLU A 159 -12.41 -25.84 25.20
CA GLU A 159 -13.31 -25.45 26.30
C GLU A 159 -12.71 -24.34 27.17
N LYS A 160 -11.40 -24.40 27.46
CA LYS A 160 -10.70 -23.33 28.19
C LYS A 160 -10.58 -22.05 27.36
N LEU A 161 -10.55 -22.15 26.04
CA LEU A 161 -10.63 -20.99 25.14
C LEU A 161 -12.00 -20.33 25.17
N LEU A 162 -13.08 -21.12 25.22
CA LEU A 162 -14.44 -20.59 25.30
C LEU A 162 -14.79 -20.02 26.68
N GLN A 163 -14.27 -20.63 27.75
CA GLN A 163 -14.35 -20.12 29.11
C GLN A 163 -13.49 -18.86 29.27
N ALA A 164 -12.27 -18.88 28.74
CA ALA A 164 -11.39 -17.71 28.73
C ALA A 164 -11.93 -16.62 27.80
N SER A 165 -12.65 -16.91 26.71
CA SER A 165 -13.23 -15.89 25.83
C SER A 165 -14.43 -15.19 26.45
N THR A 166 -15.11 -15.83 27.41
CA THR A 166 -16.18 -15.17 28.20
C THR A 166 -15.62 -14.29 29.31
N GLU A 167 -14.35 -14.51 29.72
CA GLU A 167 -13.64 -13.71 30.73
C GLU A 167 -12.55 -12.77 30.15
N MET A 168 -12.15 -12.94 28.89
CA MET A 168 -11.10 -12.16 28.24
C MET A 168 -11.63 -10.82 27.78
N SER A 169 -10.84 -9.75 27.99
CA SER A 169 -11.13 -8.45 27.39
C SER A 169 -11.10 -8.56 25.86
N GLU A 170 -11.98 -7.81 25.20
CA GLU A 170 -12.12 -7.78 23.74
C GLU A 170 -10.76 -7.60 23.03
N ASP A 171 -9.86 -6.81 23.59
CA ASP A 171 -8.51 -6.58 23.05
C ASP A 171 -7.68 -7.86 22.89
N ARG A 172 -7.77 -8.80 23.85
CA ARG A 172 -7.02 -10.06 23.77
C ARG A 172 -7.62 -11.00 22.75
N LEU A 173 -8.95 -11.02 22.65
CA LEU A 173 -9.68 -11.84 21.68
C LEU A 173 -9.45 -11.32 20.26
N ALA A 174 -9.46 -10.00 20.09
CA ALA A 174 -9.06 -9.32 18.87
C ALA A 174 -7.62 -9.66 18.49
N SER A 175 -6.65 -9.60 19.42
CA SER A 175 -5.26 -9.99 19.13
C SER A 175 -5.11 -11.45 18.70
N MET A 176 -5.96 -12.33 19.25
CA MET A 176 -5.99 -13.75 18.91
C MET A 176 -6.53 -13.95 17.49
N LEU A 177 -7.68 -13.35 17.18
CA LEU A 177 -8.27 -13.36 15.85
C LEU A 177 -7.33 -12.71 14.81
N TYR A 178 -6.64 -11.64 15.18
CA TYR A 178 -5.66 -10.96 14.34
C TYR A 178 -4.45 -11.83 14.03
N HIS A 179 -3.95 -12.59 15.02
CA HIS A 179 -2.86 -13.53 14.79
C HIS A 179 -3.28 -14.66 13.84
N TYR A 180 -4.53 -15.13 13.95
CA TYR A 180 -5.06 -16.15 13.04
C TYR A 180 -5.35 -15.61 11.64
N SER A 181 -5.86 -14.37 11.51
CA SER A 181 -6.11 -13.75 10.20
C SER A 181 -4.81 -13.38 9.48
N SER A 182 -3.78 -12.92 10.19
CA SER A 182 -2.49 -12.58 9.55
C SER A 182 -1.76 -13.82 9.04
N ILE A 183 -1.88 -14.95 9.73
CA ILE A 183 -1.35 -16.24 9.25
C ILE A 183 -2.12 -16.68 8.00
N PHE A 184 -3.44 -16.47 7.97
CA PHE A 184 -4.29 -16.82 6.82
C PHE A 184 -3.90 -16.05 5.55
N GLU A 185 -3.69 -14.73 5.62
CA GLU A 185 -3.28 -13.93 4.45
C GLU A 185 -1.91 -14.33 3.91
N SER A 186 -0.93 -14.57 4.80
CA SER A 186 0.42 -14.98 4.38
C SER A 186 0.46 -16.32 3.63
N LEU A 187 -0.42 -17.26 4.00
CA LEU A 187 -0.49 -18.58 3.35
C LEU A 187 -1.30 -18.55 2.04
N VAL A 188 -2.27 -17.65 1.93
CA VAL A 188 -3.00 -17.44 0.65
C VAL A 188 -2.07 -16.84 -0.40
N GLN A 189 -1.18 -15.93 -0.02
CA GLN A 189 -0.17 -15.37 -0.92
C GLN A 189 0.83 -16.43 -1.40
N ILE A 190 1.36 -17.26 -0.49
CA ILE A 190 2.31 -18.33 -0.85
C ILE A 190 1.68 -19.36 -1.81
N ARG A 191 0.37 -19.60 -1.71
CA ARG A 191 -0.35 -20.55 -2.58
C ARG A 191 -0.71 -19.97 -3.96
N GLN A 192 -0.66 -18.66 -4.17
CA GLN A 192 -0.89 -18.04 -5.48
C GLN A 192 0.40 -17.90 -6.30
N ASP A 193 1.55 -18.04 -5.67
CA ASP A 193 2.88 -17.95 -6.30
C ASP A 193 3.46 -19.34 -6.68
N GLU A 194 2.74 -20.44 -6.41
CA GLU A 194 3.02 -21.82 -6.88
C GLU A 194 2.05 -22.25 -7.98
#